data_AF-W1X9R4-F1
#
_entry.id   AF-W1X9R4-F1
#
_cell.length_a   1.000
_cell.length_b   1.000
_cell.length_c   1.000
_cell.angle_alpha   90.00
_cell.angle_beta   90.00
_cell.angle_gamma   90.00
#
_symmetry.space_group_name_H-M   'P 1'
#
loop_
_entity.id
_entity.type
_entity.pdbx_description
1 polymer ?
#
loop_
_entity_poly.entity_id
_entity_poly.type
_entity_poly.pdbx_seq_one_letter_code
_entity_poly.pdbx_strand_id
1 'polypeptide(L)' 'VKKAKTFGIELHKLKRNELYKFKQITSSTSERRNYNDKTLDYYEKFYDSFGSNAEFIIASINFKNYLEHLQN' A
#
# COMPACT_ATOMS: atom_id res chain seq x y z
N VAL A 1 3.60 -17.95 -3.27
CA VAL A 1 4.32 -16.82 -3.91
C VAL A 1 4.08 -16.69 -5.43
N LYS A 2 3.87 -17.78 -6.21
CA LYS A 2 3.67 -17.69 -7.68
C LYS A 2 2.37 -16.99 -8.15
N LYS A 3 1.27 -17.07 -7.39
CA LYS A 3 -0.04 -16.49 -7.79
C LYS A 3 -0.07 -14.95 -7.87
N ALA A 4 0.74 -14.24 -7.07
CA ALA A 4 0.70 -12.77 -7.05
C ALA A 4 1.17 -12.13 -8.36
N LYS A 5 2.12 -12.78 -9.07
CA LYS A 5 2.57 -12.34 -10.39
C LYS A 5 1.55 -12.59 -11.50
N THR A 6 0.63 -13.54 -11.30
CA THR A 6 -0.37 -13.94 -12.31
C THR A 6 -1.44 -12.87 -12.55
N PHE A 7 -1.68 -11.99 -11.57
CA PHE A 7 -2.75 -10.98 -11.65
C PHE A 7 -2.26 -9.56 -11.97
N GLY A 8 -1.00 -9.39 -12.39
CA GLY A 8 -0.45 -8.07 -12.69
C GLY A 8 -0.37 -7.15 -11.46
N ILE A 9 -0.10 -7.72 -10.28
CA ILE A 9 0.06 -6.94 -9.05
C ILE A 9 1.39 -6.17 -9.12
N GLU A 10 1.32 -4.87 -8.92
CA GLU A 10 2.46 -3.95 -8.88
C GLU A 10 2.77 -3.57 -7.44
N LEU A 11 4.07 -3.49 -7.11
CA LEU A 11 4.53 -3.01 -5.80
C LEU A 11 5.02 -1.57 -5.96
N HIS A 12 4.51 -0.66 -5.13
CA HIS A 12 4.92 0.73 -5.13
C HIS A 12 5.51 1.10 -3.78
N LYS A 13 6.77 1.56 -3.81
CA LYS A 13 7.40 2.22 -2.67
C LYS A 13 6.87 3.65 -2.59
N LEU A 14 6.26 4.00 -1.47
CA LEU A 14 5.63 5.28 -1.24
C LEU A 14 6.64 6.35 -0.85
N LYS A 15 6.41 7.57 -1.32
CA LYS A 15 7.06 8.78 -0.82
C LYS A 15 6.31 9.32 0.41
N ARG A 16 6.96 10.19 1.17
CA ARG A 16 6.37 10.85 2.36
C ARG A 16 4.99 11.46 2.08
N ASN A 17 4.84 12.16 0.95
CA ASN A 17 3.57 12.80 0.54
C ASN A 17 2.49 11.80 0.07
N GLU A 18 2.80 10.51 -0.03
CA GLU A 18 1.86 9.46 -0.42
C GLU A 18 1.42 8.57 0.75
N LEU A 19 1.93 8.82 1.97
CA LEU A 19 1.60 8.04 3.17
C LEU A 19 0.11 8.07 3.52
N TYR A 20 -0.64 9.07 3.06
CA TYR A 20 -2.09 9.10 3.19
C TYR A 20 -2.77 7.88 2.54
N LYS A 21 -2.22 7.37 1.42
CA LYS A 21 -2.73 6.15 0.74
C LYS A 21 -2.57 4.93 1.65
N PHE A 22 -1.41 4.82 2.30
CA PHE A 22 -1.14 3.74 3.25
C PHE A 22 -2.13 3.80 4.43
N LYS A 23 -2.31 5.00 5.01
CA LYS A 23 -3.26 5.25 6.10
C LYS A 23 -4.70 4.88 5.73
N GLN A 24 -5.14 5.19 4.52
CA GLN A 24 -6.49 4.81 4.05
C GLN A 24 -6.67 3.29 4.07
N ILE A 25 -5.70 2.53 3.55
CA ILE A 25 -5.74 1.06 3.51
C ILE A 25 -5.72 0.46 4.93
N THR A 26 -4.86 0.96 5.81
CA THR A 26 -4.76 0.48 7.19
C THR A 26 -6.02 0.80 7.99
N SER A 27 -6.64 1.96 7.76
CA SER A 27 -7.90 2.35 8.42
C SER A 27 -9.06 1.45 8.02
N SER A 28 -9.26 1.22 6.71
CA SER A 28 -10.31 0.28 6.25
C SER A 28 -10.08 -1.14 6.76
N THR A 29 -8.82 -1.53 7.02
CA THR A 29 -8.49 -2.83 7.62
C THR A 29 -8.74 -2.85 9.12
N SER A 30 -8.43 -1.77 9.83
CA SER A 30 -8.62 -1.65 11.27
C SER A 30 -10.10 -1.57 11.64
N GLU A 31 -10.90 -0.82 10.88
CA GLU A 31 -12.36 -0.76 11.00
C GLU A 31 -12.97 -2.16 10.85
N ARG A 32 -12.60 -2.89 9.78
CA ARG A 32 -13.08 -4.26 9.54
C ARG A 32 -12.71 -5.25 10.65
N ARG A 33 -11.55 -5.05 11.29
CA ARG A 33 -11.03 -5.93 12.35
C ARG A 33 -11.26 -5.39 13.76
N ASN A 34 -11.99 -4.27 13.89
CA ASN A 34 -12.31 -3.58 15.13
C ASN A 34 -11.09 -3.32 16.04
N TYR A 35 -9.99 -2.81 15.46
CA TYR A 35 -8.83 -2.34 16.23
C TYR A 35 -8.46 -0.90 15.86
N ASN A 36 -7.67 -0.26 16.73
CA ASN A 36 -7.23 1.12 16.53
C ASN A 36 -6.01 1.20 15.60
N ASP A 37 -6.16 1.93 14.48
CA ASP A 37 -5.04 2.28 13.61
C ASP A 37 -4.31 3.53 14.11
N LYS A 38 -3.06 3.69 13.69
CA LYS A 38 -2.25 4.88 13.97
C LYS A 38 -2.68 6.06 13.09
N THR A 39 -2.35 7.27 13.52
CA THR A 39 -2.63 8.49 12.76
C THR A 39 -1.68 8.64 11.57
N LEU A 40 -2.00 9.52 10.62
CA LEU A 40 -1.10 9.83 9.51
C LEU A 40 0.22 10.44 10.03
N ASP A 41 0.15 11.36 10.98
CA ASP A 41 1.31 12.00 11.63
C ASP A 41 2.30 10.96 12.21
N TYR A 42 1.80 9.85 12.77
CA TYR A 42 2.67 8.77 13.22
C TYR A 42 3.49 8.16 12.07
N TYR A 43 2.85 7.88 10.94
CA TYR A 43 3.52 7.30 9.77
C TYR A 43 4.49 8.29 9.12
N GLU A 44 4.16 9.59 9.11
CA GLU A 44 5.06 10.64 8.64
C GLU A 44 6.30 10.77 9.52
N LYS A 45 6.12 10.82 10.85
CA LYS A 45 7.23 10.85 11.81
C LYS A 45 8.10 9.61 11.70
N PHE A 46 7.50 8.44 11.48
CA PHE A 46 8.23 7.20 11.25
C PHE A 46 9.09 7.28 9.98
N TYR A 47 8.51 7.77 8.87
CA TYR A 47 9.25 7.99 7.62
C TYR A 47 10.43 8.95 7.82
N ASP A 48 10.20 10.07 8.50
CA ASP A 48 11.22 11.09 8.73
C ASP A 48 12.32 10.62 9.69
N SER A 49 11.97 9.79 10.68
CA SER A 49 12.92 9.28 11.67
C SER A 49 13.82 8.17 11.12
N PHE A 50 13.27 7.26 10.31
CA PHE A 50 14.02 6.12 9.78
C PHE A 50 14.58 6.36 8.38
N GLY A 51 14.05 7.32 7.62
CA GLY A 51 14.57 7.72 6.32
C GLY A 51 14.82 6.53 5.38
N SER A 52 16.07 6.37 4.94
CA SER A 52 16.47 5.27 4.05
C SER A 52 16.44 3.87 4.69
N ASN A 53 16.31 3.78 6.01
CA ASN A 53 16.28 2.51 6.74
C ASN A 53 14.88 1.90 6.83
N ALA A 54 13.86 2.58 6.32
CA ALA A 54 12.49 2.09 6.30
C ALA A 54 11.83 2.36 4.94
N GLU A 55 10.93 1.46 4.56
CA GLU A 55 10.14 1.59 3.34
C GLU A 55 8.67 1.32 3.61
N PHE A 56 7.81 2.17 3.05
CA PHE A 56 6.38 1.90 2.97
C PHE A 56 6.08 1.37 1.57
N ILE A 57 5.55 0.15 1.49
CA ILE A 57 5.26 -0.51 0.22
C ILE A 57 3.77 -0.83 0.19
N ILE A 58 3.11 -0.51 -0.92
CA ILE A 58 1.75 -0.94 -1.21
C ILE A 58 1.73 -1.87 -2.42
N ALA A 59 0.80 -2.83 -2.40
CA ALA A 59 0.48 -3.63 -3.57
C ALA A 59 -0.76 -3.03 -4.24
N SER A 60 -0.70 -2.81 -5.55
CA SER A 60 -1.83 -2.33 -6.35
C SER A 60 -2.12 -3.28 -7.51
N ILE A 61 -3.34 -3.25 -8.01
CA ILE A 61 -3.74 -3.92 -9.24
C ILE A 61 -4.39 -2.88 -10.15
N ASN A 62 -3.92 -2.78 -11.39
CA ASN A 62 -4.54 -1.94 -12.39
C ASN A 62 -5.58 -2.77 -13.15
N PHE A 63 -6.87 -2.48 -12.95
CA PHE A 63 -7.94 -3.25 -13.59
C PHE A 63 -7.97 -3.15 -15.12
N LYS A 64 -7.46 -2.05 -15.71
CA LYS A 64 -7.37 -1.94 -17.18
C LYS A 64 -6.31 -2.89 -17.71
N ASN A 65 -5.10 -2.82 -17.16
CA ASN A 65 -4.01 -3.73 -17.52
C ASN A 65 -4.42 -5.19 -17.28
N TYR A 66 -5.10 -5.46 -16.16
CA TYR A 66 -5.61 -6.78 -15.85
C TYR A 66 -6.64 -7.28 -16.87
N LEU A 67 -7.57 -6.42 -17.32
CA LEU A 67 -8.55 -6.77 -18.35
C LEU A 67 -7.89 -7.05 -19.70
N GLU A 68 -6.91 -6.25 -20.11
CA GLU A 68 -6.14 -6.47 -21.34
C GLU A 68 -5.40 -7.81 -21.30
N HIS A 69 -4.85 -8.20 -20.14
CA HIS A 69 -4.23 -9.50 -19.95
C HIS A 69 -5.21 -10.69 -20.02
N LEU A 70 -6.50 -10.48 -19.75
CA LEU A 70 -7.53 -11.52 -19.86
C LEU A 70 -8.08 -11.67 -21.29
N GLN A 71 -7.90 -10.66 -22.15
CA GLN A 71 -8.41 -10.64 -23.52
C GLN A 71 -7.41 -11.16 -24.56
N ASN A 72 -6.17 -11.44 -24.15
CA ASN A 72 -5.11 -12.09 -24.94
C ASN A 72 -4.99 -13.57 -24.57
#